data_AF-A0AAW1TQH1-F1
#
_entry.id   AF-A0AAW1TQH1-F1
#
_cell.length_a   1.000
_cell.length_b   1.000
_cell.length_c   1.000
_cell.angle_alpha   90.00
_cell.angle_beta   90.00
_cell.angle_gamma   90.00
#
_symmetry.space_group_name_H-M   'P 1'
#
loop_
_entity.id
_entity.type
_entity.pdbx_description
1 polymer ?
#
loop_
_entity_poly.entity_id
_entity_poly.type
_entity_poly.pdbx_seq_one_letter_code
_entity_poly.pdbx_strand_id
1 'polypeptide(L)'
;MDESQMVLRSLRDVNVPKFLRDDLKLFNGIVSDLFPRMVEEAVDYGALEKSIRENCQLLLLEDVDEYVRKVIQLYETTIVRHGLMLVGPTGSGKTKVSE
;
A
#
# COMPACT_ATOMS: atom_id res chain seq x y z
N MET A 1 14.93 14.87 3.13
CA MET A 1 14.90 13.53 2.50
C MET A 1 16.05 13.48 1.50
N ASP A 2 16.92 12.47 1.60
CA ASP A 2 18.04 12.29 0.66
C ASP A 2 17.51 11.85 -0.72
N GLU A 3 18.19 12.20 -1.80
CA GLU A 3 17.75 11.85 -3.17
C GLU A 3 17.63 10.34 -3.36
N SER A 4 18.57 9.57 -2.80
CA SER A 4 18.53 8.10 -2.83
C SER A 4 17.28 7.57 -2.12
N GLN A 5 16.90 8.20 -1.01
CA GLN A 5 15.73 7.85 -0.22
C GLN A 5 14.42 8.14 -0.97
N MET A 6 14.37 9.26 -1.71
CA MET A 6 13.25 9.58 -2.59
C MET A 6 13.11 8.57 -3.74
N VAL A 7 14.22 8.14 -4.33
CA VAL A 7 14.22 7.12 -5.39
C VAL A 7 13.73 5.78 -4.85
N LEU A 8 14.24 5.34 -3.69
CA LEU A 8 13.78 4.11 -3.04
C LEU A 8 12.28 4.15 -2.75
N ARG A 9 11.79 5.26 -2.19
CA ARG A 9 10.36 5.44 -1.90
C ARG A 9 9.52 5.33 -3.17
N SER A 10 9.90 6.07 -4.21
CA SER A 10 9.23 6.06 -5.51
C SER A 10 9.19 4.66 -6.14
N LEU A 11 10.30 3.91 -6.04
CA LEU A 11 10.40 2.55 -6.56
C LEU A 11 9.49 1.58 -5.81
N ARG A 12 9.32 1.74 -4.50
CA ARG A 12 8.40 0.91 -3.70
C ARG A 12 6.94 1.23 -4.00
N ASP A 13 6.57 2.51 -3.96
CA ASP A 13 5.17 2.95 -4.14
C ASP A 13 4.60 2.51 -5.50
N VAL A 14 5.44 2.48 -6.54
CA VAL A 14 5.03 2.04 -7.88
C VAL A 14 4.90 0.51 -8.00
N ASN A 15 5.64 -0.28 -7.22
CA ASN A 15 5.79 -1.71 -7.45
C ASN A 15 5.11 -2.59 -6.40
N VAL A 16 5.15 -2.20 -5.12
CA VAL A 16 4.58 -2.97 -4.00
C VAL A 16 3.09 -3.30 -4.21
N PRO A 17 2.21 -2.39 -4.69
CA PRO A 17 0.79 -2.72 -4.91
C PRO A 17 0.55 -3.78 -5.99
N LYS A 18 1.52 -4.04 -6.87
CA LYS A 18 1.39 -4.97 -8.01
C LYS A 18 1.90 -6.38 -7.68
N PHE A 19 2.69 -6.51 -6.62
CA PHE A 19 3.43 -7.72 -6.31
C PHE A 19 2.64 -8.68 -5.43
N LEU A 20 2.86 -9.98 -5.67
CA LEU A 20 2.41 -11.03 -4.77
C LEU A 20 3.33 -11.11 -3.54
N ARG A 21 2.90 -11.85 -2.53
CA ARG A 21 3.69 -12.02 -1.29
C ARG A 21 5.11 -12.56 -1.54
N ASP A 22 5.28 -13.46 -2.50
CA ASP A 22 6.60 -14.03 -2.80
C ASP A 22 7.45 -13.06 -3.64
N ASP A 23 6.83 -12.28 -4.52
CA ASP A 23 7.52 -11.22 -5.28
C ASP A 23 8.07 -10.14 -4.33
N LEU A 24 7.32 -9.79 -3.27
CA LEU A 24 7.77 -8.82 -2.26
C LEU A 24 9.06 -9.26 -1.56
N LYS A 25 9.23 -10.57 -1.31
CA LYS A 25 10.47 -11.09 -0.71
C LYS A 25 11.65 -10.88 -1.66
N LEU A 26 11.49 -11.26 -2.93
CA LEU A 26 12.53 -11.09 -3.95
C LEU A 26 12.87 -9.62 -4.17
N PHE A 27 11.84 -8.77 -4.28
CA PHE A 27 11.98 -7.33 -4.45
C PHE A 27 12.73 -6.70 -3.27
N ASN A 28 12.38 -7.04 -2.02
CA ASN A 28 13.07 -6.52 -0.85
C ASN A 28 14.55 -6.97 -0.81
N GLY A 29 14.86 -8.18 -1.29
CA GLY A 29 16.26 -8.63 -1.44
C GLY A 29 17.03 -7.76 -2.44
N ILE A 30 16.50 -7.58 -3.65
CA ILE A 30 17.12 -6.74 -4.69
C ILE A 30 17.30 -5.30 -4.21
N VAL A 31 16.28 -4.75 -3.55
CA VAL A 31 16.31 -3.39 -3.00
C VAL A 31 17.38 -3.25 -1.92
N SER A 32 17.50 -4.24 -1.02
CA SER A 32 18.53 -4.25 0.03
C SER A 32 19.95 -4.30 -0.54
N ASP A 33 20.15 -5.01 -1.66
CA ASP A 33 21.44 -5.10 -2.34
C ASP A 33 21.80 -3.79 -3.06
N LEU A 34 20.82 -3.11 -3.66
CA LEU A 34 21.02 -1.87 -4.41
C LEU A 34 21.11 -0.61 -3.52
N PHE A 35 20.39 -0.60 -2.40
CA PHE A 35 20.33 0.53 -1.47
C PHE A 35 20.75 0.13 -0.04
N PRO A 36 22.01 -0.28 0.15
CA PRO A 36 22.46 -0.75 1.45
C PRO A 36 22.40 0.39 2.48
N ARG A 37 21.84 0.09 3.67
CA ARG A 37 21.70 1.00 4.84
C ARG A 37 20.62 2.07 4.75
N MET A 38 19.79 2.10 3.71
CA MET A 38 18.62 2.98 3.71
C MET A 38 17.46 2.35 4.48
N VAL A 39 16.91 3.12 5.43
CA VAL A 39 15.73 2.71 6.20
C VAL A 39 14.50 3.32 5.56
N GLU A 40 13.47 2.50 5.39
CA GLU A 40 12.18 2.95 4.93
C GLU A 40 11.56 3.86 5.99
N GLU A 41 11.24 5.10 5.62
CA GLU A 41 10.43 5.98 6.45
C GLU A 41 8.96 5.61 6.29
N ALA A 42 8.30 5.27 7.41
CA ALA A 42 6.87 5.07 7.45
C ALA A 42 6.18 6.41 7.20
N VAL A 43 5.21 6.42 6.28
CA VAL A 43 4.35 7.59 6.06
C VAL A 43 3.24 7.55 7.10
N ASP A 44 3.10 8.63 7.85
CA ASP A 44 2.04 8.78 8.83
C ASP A 44 0.75 9.20 8.12
N TYR A 45 -0.17 8.25 8.00
CA TYR A 45 -1.52 8.46 7.47
C TYR A 45 -2.54 8.69 8.59
N GLY A 46 -2.14 9.00 9.83
CA GLY A 46 -2.97 8.88 11.03
C GLY A 46 -4.41 9.39 10.93
N ALA A 47 -4.65 10.56 10.32
CA ALA A 47 -6.01 11.08 10.12
C ALA A 47 -6.84 10.23 9.12
N LEU A 48 -6.21 9.78 8.03
CA LEU A 48 -6.80 8.90 7.03
C LEU A 48 -7.04 7.51 7.61
N GLU A 49 -6.04 6.93 8.28
CA GLU A 49 -6.16 5.61 8.93
C GLU A 49 -7.30 5.60 9.95
N LYS A 50 -7.37 6.62 10.81
CA LYS A 50 -8.46 6.77 11.78
C LYS A 50 -9.83 6.82 11.08
N SER A 51 -9.95 7.62 10.03
CA SER A 51 -11.20 7.74 9.26
C SER A 51 -11.60 6.44 8.57
N ILE A 52 -10.63 5.68 8.06
CA ILE A 52 -10.88 4.35 7.46
C ILE A 52 -11.42 3.39 8.52
N ARG A 53 -10.77 3.31 9.69
CA ARG A 53 -11.21 2.41 10.78
C ARG A 53 -12.59 2.78 11.32
N GLU A 54 -12.90 4.07 11.44
CA GLU A 54 -14.24 4.54 11.80
C GLU A 54 -15.29 4.11 10.76
N ASN A 55 -14.97 4.21 9.46
CA ASN A 55 -15.85 3.74 8.38
C ASN A 55 -16.01 2.22 8.37
N CYS A 56 -14.96 1.44 8.69
CA CYS A 56 -15.08 -0.01 8.84
C CYS A 56 -16.19 -0.37 9.86
N GLN A 57 -16.23 0.32 11.01
CA GLN A 57 -17.26 0.10 12.02
C GLN A 57 -18.66 0.47 11.53
N LEU A 58 -18.80 1.59 10.82
CA LEU A 58 -20.09 2.03 10.25
C LEU A 58 -20.63 1.06 9.19
N LEU A 59 -19.73 0.47 8.40
CA LEU A 59 -20.06 -0.48 7.34
C LEU A 59 -20.17 -1.93 7.82
N LEU A 60 -20.08 -2.17 9.14
CA LEU A 60 -20.08 -3.50 9.77
C LEU A 60 -18.98 -4.41 9.21
N LEU A 61 -17.84 -3.84 8.87
CA LEU A 61 -16.63 -4.55 8.45
C LEU A 61 -15.74 -4.84 9.66
N GLU A 62 -14.96 -5.89 9.54
CA GLU A 62 -13.92 -6.20 10.53
C GLU A 62 -12.74 -5.24 10.35
N ASP A 63 -12.25 -4.67 11.45
CA ASP A 63 -11.06 -3.84 11.45
C ASP A 63 -9.81 -4.73 11.33
N VAL A 64 -9.31 -4.85 10.09
CA VAL A 64 -8.14 -5.65 9.74
C VAL A 64 -7.07 -4.74 9.15
N ASP A 65 -5.87 -4.76 9.72
CA ASP A 65 -4.76 -3.90 9.28
C ASP A 65 -4.44 -4.07 7.78
N GLU A 66 -4.57 -5.28 7.25
CA GLU A 66 -4.36 -5.54 5.82
C GLU A 66 -5.41 -4.85 4.95
N TYR A 67 -6.66 -4.75 5.40
CA TYR A 67 -7.70 -4.01 4.69
C TYR A 67 -7.39 -2.51 4.69
N VAL A 68 -7.06 -1.93 5.86
CA VAL A 68 -6.66 -0.52 5.97
C VAL A 68 -5.47 -0.21 5.06
N ARG A 69 -4.44 -1.07 5.06
CA ARG A 69 -3.28 -0.96 4.18
C ARG A 69 -3.67 -0.99 2.70
N LYS A 70 -4.63 -1.83 2.30
CA LYS A 70 -5.10 -1.90 0.91
C LYS A 70 -5.89 -0.66 0.48
N VAL A 71 -6.68 -0.06 1.38
CA VAL A 71 -7.37 1.21 1.12
C VAL A 71 -6.34 2.34 0.91
N ILE A 72 -5.30 2.41 1.75
CA ILE A 72 -4.22 3.39 1.59
C ILE A 72 -3.48 3.19 0.26
N GLN A 73 -3.12 1.94 -0.09
CA GLN A 73 -2.49 1.63 -1.38
C GLN A 73 -3.35 2.04 -2.58
N LEU A 74 -4.67 1.85 -2.48
CA LEU A 74 -5.61 2.30 -3.52
C LEU A 74 -5.59 3.83 -3.64
N TYR A 75 -5.65 4.54 -2.52
CA TYR A 75 -5.56 6.00 -2.49
C TYR A 75 -4.26 6.53 -3.11
N GLU A 76 -3.10 6.01 -2.67
CA GLU A 76 -1.78 6.35 -3.22
C GLU A 76 -1.74 6.12 -4.74
N THR A 77 -2.23 4.96 -5.19
CA THR A 77 -2.25 4.59 -6.61
C THR A 77 -3.17 5.52 -7.42
N THR A 78 -4.30 5.92 -6.84
CA THR A 78 -5.28 6.82 -7.49
C THR A 78 -4.72 8.22 -7.70
N ILE A 79 -3.89 8.71 -6.77
CA ILE A 79 -3.22 10.02 -6.93
C ILE A 79 -2.28 10.02 -8.14
N VAL A 80 -1.57 8.91 -8.39
CA VAL A 80 -0.55 8.83 -9.43
C VAL A 80 -1.06 8.32 -10.78
N ARG A 81 -2.22 7.65 -10.83
CA ARG A 81 -2.76 7.00 -12.04
C ARG A 81 -4.27 7.18 -12.15
N HIS A 82 -4.72 7.60 -13.33
CA HIS A 82 -6.15 7.69 -13.65
C HIS A 82 -6.81 6.33 -13.90
N GLY A 83 -6.03 5.30 -14.25
CA GLY A 83 -6.50 3.94 -14.50
C GLY A 83 -5.85 2.95 -13.54
N LEU A 84 -6.67 2.18 -12.84
CA LEU A 84 -6.24 1.12 -11.92
C LEU A 84 -7.15 -0.09 -12.03
N MET A 85 -6.66 -1.24 -11.59
CA MET A 85 -7.42 -2.49 -11.55
C MET A 85 -7.26 -3.14 -10.18
N LEU A 86 -8.38 -3.50 -9.56
CA LEU A 86 -8.41 -4.29 -8.34
C LEU A 86 -8.49 -5.77 -8.71
N VAL A 87 -7.42 -6.52 -8.44
CA VAL A 87 -7.29 -7.93 -8.81
C VAL A 87 -7.31 -8.81 -7.56
N GLY A 88 -8.06 -9.91 -7.60
CA GLY A 88 -8.15 -10.86 -6.51
C GLY A 88 -9.37 -11.78 -6.64
N PRO A 89 -9.46 -12.86 -5.85
CA PRO A 89 -10.55 -13.84 -5.94
C PRO A 89 -11.91 -13.23 -5.58
N THR A 90 -13.02 -13.87 -5.97
CA THR A 90 -14.36 -13.43 -5.59
C THR A 90 -14.53 -13.42 -4.07
N GLY A 91 -15.25 -12.43 -3.52
CA GLY A 91 -15.47 -12.30 -2.07
C GLY A 91 -14.30 -11.71 -1.27
N SER A 92 -13.20 -11.29 -1.92
CA SER A 92 -12.04 -10.67 -1.24
C SER A 92 -12.21 -9.20 -0.83
N GLY A 93 -13.44 -8.68 -0.78
CA GLY A 93 -13.69 -7.31 -0.32
C GLY A 93 -13.27 -6.18 -1.28
N LYS A 94 -12.84 -6.49 -2.52
CA LYS A 94 -12.39 -5.46 -3.50
C LYS A 94 -13.37 -4.30 -3.68
N THR A 95 -14.67 -4.59 -3.82
CA THR A 95 -15.71 -3.57 -3.96
C THR A 95 -15.77 -2.66 -2.72
N LYS A 96 -15.62 -3.24 -1.53
CA LYS A 96 -15.59 -2.48 -0.27
C LYS A 96 -14.31 -1.68 -0.07
N VAL A 97 -13.22 -1.99 -0.76
CA VAL A 97 -12.00 -1.17 -0.74
C VAL A 97 -12.17 0.06 -1.64
N SER A 98 -12.97 -0.03 -2.71
CA SER A 98 -13.20 1.06 -3.68
C SER A 98 -14.42 1.96 -3.39
N GLU A 99 -15.35 1.49 -2.55
CA GLU A 99 -16.51 2.25 -2.06
C GLU A 99 -16.14 3.11 -0.86
#